data_AF-A0A930EDV3-F1
#
_entry.id   AF-A0A930EDV3-F1
#
_cell.length_a   1.000
_cell.length_b   1.000
_cell.length_c   1.000
_cell.angle_alpha   90.00
_cell.angle_beta   90.00
_cell.angle_gamma   90.00
#
_symmetry.space_group_name_H-M   'P 1'
#
loop_
_entity.id
_entity.type
_entity.pdbx_description
1 polymer ?
#
loop_
_entity_poly.entity_id
_entity_poly.type
_entity_poly.pdbx_seq_one_letter_code
_entity_poly.pdbx_strand_id
1 'polypeptide(L)' 'MSKKKVVLTGDRPTGRLHIGHYVGSLRQRLILQEDSSI' A
#
# COMPACT_ATOMS: atom_id res chain seq x y z
N MET A 1 16.82 12.21 14.77
CA MET A 1 16.19 11.88 13.47
C MET A 1 15.09 10.86 13.74
N SER A 2 13.81 11.23 13.63
CA SER A 2 12.71 10.24 13.73
C SER A 2 12.83 9.27 12.56
N LYS A 3 12.90 7.98 12.84
CA LYS A 3 13.16 6.95 11.83
C LYS A 3 11.84 6.66 11.10
N LYS A 4 11.73 7.03 9.82
CA LYS A 4 10.55 6.71 9.00
C LYS A 4 10.28 5.21 9.05
N LYS A 5 9.04 4.78 9.34
CA LYS A 5 8.74 3.34 9.21
C LYS A 5 8.72 2.96 7.74
N VAL A 6 9.44 1.89 7.41
CA VAL A 6 9.50 1.34 6.06
C VAL A 6 8.57 0.13 5.98
N VAL A 7 7.67 0.13 5.01
CA VAL A 7 6.71 -0.96 4.76
C VAL A 7 7.02 -1.59 3.41
N LEU A 8 7.21 -2.91 3.38
CA LEU A 8 7.39 -3.70 2.16
C LEU A 8 6.13 -4.51 1.88
N THR A 9 5.61 -4.41 0.66
CA THR A 9 4.40 -5.11 0.22
C THR A 9 4.48 -5.43 -1.28
N GLY A 10 3.65 -6.35 -1.75
CA GLY A 10 3.54 -6.74 -3.16
C GLY A 10 2.43 -7.75 -3.37
N ASP A 11 2.02 -7.91 -4.63
CA ASP A 11 1.03 -8.92 -5.04
C ASP A 11 1.63 -9.83 -6.12
N ARG A 12 1.13 -11.05 -6.22
CA ARG A 12 1.44 -11.95 -7.32
C ARG A 12 0.73 -11.45 -8.59
N PRO A 13 1.38 -11.37 -9.77
CA PRO A 13 0.73 -10.90 -10.99
C PRO A 13 -0.20 -11.97 -11.57
N THR A 14 -1.42 -12.07 -11.03
CA THR A 14 -2.43 -13.10 -11.42
C THR A 14 -3.46 -12.59 -12.43
N GLY A 15 -3.29 -11.40 -12.98
CA GLY A 15 -4.20 -10.82 -13.98
C GLY A 15 -4.56 -9.37 -13.67
N ARG A 16 -5.65 -8.89 -14.27
CA ARG A 16 -6.11 -7.51 -14.10
C ARG A 16 -6.68 -7.31 -12.70
N LEU A 17 -6.38 -6.14 -12.14
CA LEU A 17 -6.94 -5.73 -10.86
C LEU A 17 -8.45 -5.46 -11.02
N HIS A 18 -9.18 -5.75 -9.96
CA HIS A 18 -10.61 -5.46 -9.83
C HIS A 18 -10.87 -4.70 -8.53
N ILE A 19 -12.11 -4.24 -8.32
CA ILE A 19 -12.47 -3.37 -7.18
C ILE A 19 -12.09 -3.94 -5.81
N GLY A 20 -12.18 -5.27 -5.63
CA GLY A 20 -11.71 -5.94 -4.41
C GLY A 20 -10.22 -5.71 -4.09
N HIS A 21 -9.34 -5.62 -5.08
CA HIS A 21 -7.92 -5.29 -4.85
C HIS A 21 -7.76 -3.85 -4.34
N TYR A 22 -8.58 -2.94 -4.86
CA TYR A 22 -8.57 -1.54 -4.44
C TYR A 22 -9.01 -1.37 -2.99
N VAL A 23 -10.18 -1.92 -2.65
CA VAL A 23 -10.74 -1.85 -1.30
C VAL A 23 -9.91 -2.66 -0.30
N GLY A 24 -9.37 -3.81 -0.72
CA GLY A 24 -8.66 -4.74 0.16
C GLY A 24 -7.19 -4.40 0.42
N SER A 25 -6.51 -3.68 -0.49
CA SER A 25 -5.07 -3.45 -0.37
C SER A 25 -4.61 -2.09 -0.90
N LEU A 26 -4.97 -1.72 -2.13
CA LEU A 26 -4.37 -0.54 -2.79
C LEU A 26 -4.71 0.78 -2.09
N ARG A 27 -5.93 0.92 -1.54
CA ARG A 27 -6.32 2.11 -0.78
C ARG A 27 -5.42 2.33 0.45
N GLN A 28 -5.12 1.25 1.19
CA GLN A 28 -4.25 1.34 2.35
C GLN A 28 -2.80 1.63 1.95
N ARG A 29 -2.33 1.07 0.83
CA ARG A 29 -0.99 1.35 0.29
C ARG A 29 -0.81 2.83 -0.05
N LEU A 30 -1.82 3.49 -0.61
CA LEU A 30 -1.80 4.93 -0.89
C LEU A 30 -1.73 5.75 0.40
N ILE A 31 -2.59 5.45 1.37
CA ILE A 31 -2.59 6.13 2.67
C ILE A 31 -1.21 6.02 3.33
N LEU A 32 -0.62 4.83 3.35
CA LEU A 32 0.71 4.60 3.93
C LEU A 32 1.85 5.31 3.18
N GLN A 33 1.67 5.66 1.91
CA GLN A 33 2.65 6.42 1.12
C GLN A 33 2.55 7.92 1.38
N GLU A 34 1.32 8.43 1.46
CA GLU A 34 1.05 9.86 1.69
C GLU A 34 1.27 10.28 3.14
N ASP A 35 1.09 9.34 4.09
CA ASP A 35 1.30 9.59 5.50
C ASP A 35 2.80 9.79 5.81
N SER A 36 3.22 11.04 5.65
CA SER A 36 4.58 11.52 5.92
C SER A 36 4.87 11.65 7.42
N SER A 37 3.88 11.38 8.28
CA SER A 37 3.99 11.44 9.73
C SER A 37 4.38 10.10 10.37
N ILE A 38 4.68 9.09 9.54
CA ILE A 38 5.35 7.85 9.88
C ILE A 38 6.83 7.88 9.47
#